data_AF-A0A7X2ZEW6-F1
#
_entry.id   AF-A0A7X2ZEW6-F1
#
_cell.length_a   1.000
_cell.length_b   1.000
_cell.length_c   1.000
_cell.angle_alpha   90.00
_cell.angle_beta   90.00
_cell.angle_gamma   90.00
#
_symmetry.space_group_name_H-M   'P 1'
#
loop_
_entity.id
_entity.type
_entity.pdbx_description
1 polymer ?
#
loop_
_entity_poly.entity_id
_entity_poly.type
_entity_poly.pdbx_seq_one_letter_code
_entity_poly.pdbx_strand_id
1 'polypeptide(L)'
;MKPIITSFVLLFVILPFIAECSKTVPEPQLTTKKLYELYPGDIQKVDYIEIRSGETGHLKTYTDKNQIQDWIGQVRNFKFVPDPNQEDRSGFLYGVSLFENKELKLGFTPNSTGGHYYIYNEELKNKIQELYESKQ
;
A
#
# COMPACT_ATOMS: atom_id res chain seq x y z
N MET A 1 -20.13 46.17 -59.63
CA MET A 1 -20.80 44.98 -60.20
C MET A 1 -20.46 43.77 -59.33
N LYS A 2 -21.44 43.17 -58.65
CA LYS A 2 -21.36 41.81 -58.05
C LYS A 2 -22.07 40.84 -59.01
N PRO A 3 -21.65 39.56 -59.07
CA PRO A 3 -22.46 38.50 -58.44
C PRO A 3 -21.56 37.51 -57.65
N ILE A 4 -21.91 37.04 -56.43
CA ILE A 4 -22.98 36.13 -55.96
C ILE A 4 -22.66 34.62 -56.16
N ILE A 5 -22.21 34.02 -55.04
CA ILE A 5 -22.60 32.73 -54.40
C ILE A 5 -22.42 31.38 -55.12
N THR A 6 -21.61 30.49 -54.52
CA THR A 6 -21.97 29.09 -54.15
C THR A 6 -20.82 28.52 -53.29
N SER A 7 -20.91 28.56 -51.96
CA SER A 7 -21.37 27.46 -51.09
C SER A 7 -20.89 26.07 -51.51
N PHE A 8 -19.79 25.61 -50.91
CA PHE A 8 -19.64 24.19 -50.55
C PHE A 8 -18.91 24.11 -49.21
N VAL A 9 -19.69 23.73 -48.20
CA VAL A 9 -19.29 23.43 -46.83
C VAL A 9 -18.31 22.27 -46.84
N LEU A 10 -17.13 22.45 -46.27
CA LEU A 10 -16.31 21.33 -45.78
C LEU A 10 -15.74 21.69 -44.41
N LEU A 11 -16.65 21.65 -43.44
CA LEU A 11 -16.37 21.67 -42.01
C LEU A 11 -15.62 20.36 -41.67
N PHE A 12 -14.29 20.33 -41.84
CA PHE A 12 -13.47 19.26 -41.27
C PHE A 12 -13.34 19.51 -39.78
N VAL A 13 -14.29 18.91 -39.07
CA VAL A 13 -14.33 18.71 -37.63
C VAL A 13 -12.98 18.14 -37.19
N ILE A 14 -12.17 18.96 -36.53
CA ILE A 14 -10.98 18.50 -35.80
C ILE A 14 -11.51 17.85 -34.53
N LEU A 15 -11.83 16.56 -34.61
CA LEU A 15 -12.12 15.72 -33.45
C LEU A 15 -10.86 15.64 -32.58
N PRO A 16 -10.92 15.99 -31.29
CA PRO A 16 -9.79 15.81 -30.40
C PRO A 16 -9.49 14.32 -30.25
N PHE A 17 -8.23 13.94 -30.47
CA PHE A 17 -7.69 12.65 -30.04
C PHE A 17 -7.72 12.60 -28.51
N ILE A 18 -8.86 12.23 -27.94
CA ILE A 18 -8.90 11.71 -26.59
C ILE A 18 -8.27 10.33 -26.69
N ALA A 19 -6.97 10.26 -26.38
CA ALA A 19 -6.29 8.99 -26.20
C ALA A 19 -6.92 8.34 -24.97
N GLU A 20 -7.84 7.42 -25.21
CA GLU A 20 -8.40 6.50 -24.23
C GLU A 20 -7.27 5.58 -23.76
N CYS A 21 -6.53 6.03 -22.74
CA CYS A 21 -5.52 5.22 -22.08
C CYS A 21 -6.22 4.26 -21.11
N SER A 22 -7.00 3.34 -21.65
CA SER A 22 -7.51 2.20 -20.90
C SER A 22 -6.67 0.98 -21.27
N LYS A 23 -5.35 1.07 -21.00
CA LYS A 23 -4.56 -0.16 -20.86
C LYS A 23 -4.92 -0.73 -19.50
N THR A 24 -5.96 -1.55 -19.46
CA THR A 24 -6.16 -2.53 -18.39
C THR A 24 -4.96 -3.47 -18.45
N VAL A 25 -3.89 -3.08 -17.74
CA VAL A 25 -2.84 -4.00 -17.33
C VAL A 25 -3.57 -5.06 -16.51
N PRO A 26 -3.55 -6.34 -16.91
CA PRO A 26 -4.11 -7.39 -16.09
C PRO A 26 -3.41 -7.30 -14.73
N GLU A 27 -4.16 -6.98 -13.67
CA GLU A 27 -3.57 -7.00 -12.34
C GLU A 27 -3.03 -8.41 -12.09
N PRO A 28 -1.76 -8.56 -11.67
CA PRO A 28 -1.23 -9.85 -11.32
C PRO A 28 -2.15 -10.47 -10.25
N GLN A 29 -2.55 -11.72 -10.46
CA GLN A 29 -3.43 -12.42 -9.53
C GLN A 29 -2.78 -12.44 -8.15
N LEU A 30 -3.36 -11.73 -7.20
CA LEU A 30 -2.88 -11.68 -5.83
C LEU A 30 -2.98 -13.08 -5.22
N THR A 31 -1.92 -13.48 -4.51
CA THR A 31 -1.84 -14.77 -3.83
C THR A 31 -1.60 -14.57 -2.34
N THR A 32 -1.99 -15.56 -1.54
CA THR A 32 -1.70 -15.51 -0.11
C THR A 32 -0.20 -15.55 0.13
N LYS A 33 0.30 -14.58 0.88
CA LYS A 33 1.71 -14.47 1.26
C LYS A 33 1.85 -14.26 2.75
N LYS A 34 2.94 -14.73 3.34
CA LYS A 34 3.33 -14.34 4.69
C LYS A 34 4.02 -12.98 4.68
N LEU A 35 4.06 -12.30 5.81
CA LEU A 35 4.72 -10.99 5.93
C LEU A 35 6.18 -11.03 5.46
N TYR A 36 6.95 -12.07 5.79
CA TYR A 36 8.33 -12.18 5.31
C TYR A 36 8.45 -12.33 3.79
N GLU A 37 7.43 -12.85 3.12
CA GLU A 37 7.40 -13.03 1.65
C GLU A 37 7.01 -11.75 0.92
N LEU A 38 6.42 -10.79 1.65
CA LEU A 38 6.10 -9.45 1.16
C LEU A 38 7.28 -8.48 1.34
N TYR A 39 8.16 -8.76 2.30
CA TYR A 39 9.37 -7.96 2.54
C TYR A 39 10.42 -8.21 1.44
N PRO A 40 10.99 -7.17 0.83
CA PRO A 40 12.03 -7.34 -0.18
C PRO A 40 13.37 -7.69 0.49
N GLY A 41 13.70 -8.98 0.52
CA GLY A 41 14.94 -9.51 1.08
C GLY A 41 14.71 -10.35 2.33
N ASP A 42 15.62 -10.24 3.29
CA ASP A 42 15.52 -10.96 4.55
C ASP A 42 14.92 -10.04 5.62
N ILE A 43 13.68 -10.32 6.03
CA ILE A 43 12.98 -9.53 7.06
C ILE A 43 13.72 -9.50 8.41
N GLN A 44 14.64 -10.44 8.66
CA GLN A 44 15.49 -10.40 9.86
C GLN A 44 16.49 -9.25 9.85
N LYS A 45 16.71 -8.58 8.70
CA LYS A 45 17.60 -7.42 8.58
C LYS A 45 16.94 -6.10 8.94
N VAL A 46 15.65 -6.10 9.31
CA VAL A 46 14.97 -4.89 9.79
C VAL A 46 15.72 -4.34 11.00
N ASP A 47 16.11 -3.06 10.91
CA ASP A 47 16.88 -2.35 11.94
C ASP A 47 16.16 -1.12 12.50
N TYR A 48 15.02 -0.75 11.90
CA TYR A 48 14.20 0.36 12.33
C TYR A 48 12.73 0.12 11.97
N ILE A 49 11.84 0.42 12.92
CA ILE A 49 10.39 0.31 12.75
C ILE A 49 9.74 1.64 13.10
N GLU A 50 8.76 2.03 12.29
CA GLU A 50 7.84 3.12 12.59
C GLU A 50 6.42 2.58 12.70
N ILE A 51 5.69 3.04 13.71
CA ILE A 51 4.27 2.76 13.86
C ILE A 51 3.52 4.08 14.05
N ARG A 52 2.60 4.36 13.12
CA ARG A 52 1.72 5.53 13.16
C ARG A 52 0.32 5.10 13.59
N SER A 53 -0.20 5.71 14.66
CA SER A 53 -1.62 5.59 15.01
C SER A 53 -2.46 6.34 13.99
N GLY A 54 -3.48 5.69 13.43
CA GLY A 54 -4.45 6.33 12.55
C GLY A 54 -5.53 7.13 13.28
N GLU A 55 -5.67 6.94 14.60
CA GLU A 55 -6.57 7.72 15.43
C GLU A 55 -5.99 9.10 15.75
N THR A 56 -4.72 9.15 16.19
CA THR A 56 -4.08 10.39 16.67
C THR A 56 -3.05 10.96 15.70
N GLY A 57 -2.62 10.18 14.70
CA GLY A 57 -1.49 10.52 13.83
C GLY A 57 -0.11 10.37 14.49
N HIS A 58 -0.06 10.04 15.79
CA HIS A 58 1.17 9.99 16.57
C HIS A 58 2.09 8.84 16.13
N LEU A 59 3.36 9.15 15.93
CA LEU A 59 4.40 8.26 15.46
C LEU A 59 5.24 7.75 16.63
N LYS A 60 5.38 6.42 16.74
CA LYS A 60 6.40 5.79 17.57
C LYS A 60 7.45 5.12 16.70
N THR A 61 8.70 5.20 17.13
CA THR A 61 9.85 4.68 16.42
C THR A 61 10.59 3.68 17.30
N TYR A 62 11.19 2.66 16.69
CA TYR A 62 11.90 1.60 17.40
C TYR A 62 13.24 1.38 16.74
N THR A 63 14.31 1.40 17.54
CA THR A 63 15.71 1.21 17.11
C THR A 63 16.44 0.14 17.94
N ASP A 64 15.86 -0.31 19.05
CA ASP A 64 16.44 -1.39 19.83
C ASP A 64 16.35 -2.71 19.05
N LYS A 65 17.51 -3.29 18.74
CA LYS A 65 17.60 -4.46 17.88
C LYS A 65 16.89 -5.67 18.48
N ASN A 66 16.98 -5.89 19.80
CA ASN A 66 16.37 -7.07 20.42
C ASN A 66 14.84 -6.96 20.37
N GLN A 67 14.29 -5.80 20.72
CA GLN A 67 12.85 -5.53 20.63
C GLN A 67 12.32 -5.70 19.20
N ILE A 68 13.04 -5.17 18.21
CA ILE A 68 12.69 -5.32 16.80
C ILE A 68 12.67 -6.80 16.39
N GLN A 69 13.74 -7.55 16.69
CA GLN A 69 13.85 -8.94 16.27
C GLN A 69 12.85 -9.85 16.98
N ASP A 70 12.58 -9.61 18.26
CA ASP A 70 11.55 -10.32 19.02
C ASP A 70 10.16 -10.08 18.43
N TRP A 71 9.86 -8.84 18.04
CA TRP A 71 8.58 -8.52 17.42
C TRP A 71 8.47 -9.10 16.01
N ILE A 72 9.49 -8.95 15.17
CA ILE A 72 9.55 -9.56 13.82
C ILE A 72 9.39 -11.09 13.93
N GLY A 73 10.02 -11.74 14.92
CA GLY A 73 9.87 -13.16 15.18
C GLY A 73 8.43 -13.59 15.43
N GLN A 74 7.64 -12.75 16.10
CA GLN A 74 6.22 -12.98 16.36
C GLN A 74 5.36 -12.76 15.12
N VAL A 75 5.66 -11.75 14.29
CA VAL A 75 4.74 -11.34 13.21
C VAL A 75 5.07 -11.86 11.82
N ARG A 76 6.33 -12.24 11.54
CA ARG A 76 6.80 -12.56 10.18
C ARG A 76 6.00 -13.63 9.43
N ASN A 77 5.33 -14.52 10.17
CA ASN A 77 4.57 -15.63 9.62
C ASN A 77 3.07 -15.35 9.43
N PHE A 78 2.57 -14.18 9.83
CA PHE A 78 1.17 -13.82 9.56
C PHE A 78 0.90 -13.77 8.06
N LYS A 79 -0.24 -14.33 7.68
CA LYS A 79 -0.68 -14.40 6.28
C LYS A 79 -1.48 -13.16 5.92
N PHE A 80 -1.22 -12.67 4.72
CA PHE A 80 -1.98 -11.70 3.97
C PHE A 80 -2.75 -12.46 2.91
N VAL A 81 -4.02 -12.76 3.21
CA VAL A 81 -4.95 -13.43 2.30
C VAL A 81 -5.65 -12.34 1.48
N PRO A 82 -5.51 -12.29 0.15
CA PRO A 82 -6.11 -11.24 -0.66
C PRO A 82 -7.62 -11.17 -0.41
N ASP A 83 -8.13 -9.95 -0.23
CA ASP A 83 -9.55 -9.73 -0.09
C ASP A 83 -10.20 -9.85 -1.48
N PRO A 84 -11.27 -10.65 -1.67
CA PRO A 84 -11.96 -10.69 -2.95
C PRO A 84 -12.55 -9.32 -3.35
N ASN A 85 -12.79 -8.42 -2.38
CA ASN A 85 -13.16 -7.04 -2.65
C ASN A 85 -11.93 -6.11 -2.57
N GLN A 86 -11.45 -5.63 -3.72
CA GLN A 86 -10.35 -4.66 -3.83
C GLN A 86 -10.81 -3.20 -4.01
N GLU A 87 -12.09 -2.88 -3.74
CA GLU A 87 -12.57 -1.49 -3.72
C GLU A 87 -11.76 -0.64 -2.74
N ASP A 88 -11.54 0.63 -3.11
CA ASP A 88 -10.80 1.59 -2.31
C ASP A 88 -11.40 1.75 -0.90
N ARG A 89 -10.51 1.79 0.09
CA ARG A 89 -10.84 1.93 1.51
C ARG A 89 -10.00 3.03 2.14
N SER A 90 -10.64 3.79 3.02
CA SER A 90 -10.02 4.89 3.74
C SER A 90 -9.80 4.54 5.20
N GLY A 91 -8.71 5.05 5.76
CA GLY A 91 -8.40 4.92 7.18
C GLY A 91 -7.71 3.60 7.55
N PHE A 92 -7.09 3.60 8.72
CA PHE A 92 -6.44 2.45 9.36
C PHE A 92 -6.30 2.74 10.85
N LEU A 93 -6.15 1.70 11.69
CA LEU A 93 -5.85 1.90 13.11
C LEU A 93 -4.35 2.09 13.35
N TYR A 94 -3.52 1.29 12.69
CA TYR A 94 -2.07 1.39 12.75
C TYR A 94 -1.47 1.20 11.35
N GLY A 95 -0.53 2.09 11.00
CA GLY A 95 0.34 1.95 9.85
C GLY A 95 1.75 1.61 10.33
N VAL A 96 2.34 0.56 9.78
CA VAL A 96 3.69 0.09 10.12
C VAL A 96 4.61 0.27 8.93
N SER A 97 5.81 0.79 9.17
CA SER A 97 6.88 0.89 8.18
C SER A 97 8.12 0.18 8.71
N LEU A 98 8.67 -0.73 7.91
CA LEU A 98 9.86 -1.51 8.20
C LEU A 98 11.02 -1.02 7.34
N PHE A 99 12.16 -0.77 7.98
CA PHE A 99 13.36 -0.24 7.34
C PHE A 99 14.54 -1.18 7.52
N GLU A 100 15.45 -1.14 6.55
CA GLU A 100 16.76 -1.76 6.62
C GLU A 100 17.77 -0.73 6.12
N ASN A 101 18.83 -0.46 6.89
CA ASN A 101 19.88 0.50 6.54
C ASN A 101 19.34 1.89 6.19
N LYS A 102 18.31 2.36 6.94
CA LYS A 102 17.59 3.64 6.72
C LYS A 102 16.73 3.72 5.46
N GLU A 103 16.60 2.62 4.70
CA GLU A 103 15.71 2.56 3.55
C GLU A 103 14.38 1.91 3.93
N LEU A 104 13.27 2.54 3.55
CA LEU A 104 11.94 1.92 3.67
C LEU A 104 11.87 0.69 2.77
N LYS A 105 11.63 -0.48 3.35
CA LYS A 105 11.49 -1.73 2.61
C LYS A 105 10.05 -2.20 2.49
N LEU A 106 9.23 -1.98 3.51
CA LEU A 106 7.82 -2.40 3.50
C LEU A 106 6.96 -1.48 4.36
N GLY A 107 5.84 -1.03 3.81
CA GLY A 107 4.76 -0.37 4.54
C GLY A 107 3.51 -1.24 4.53
N PHE A 108 2.83 -1.39 5.66
CA PHE A 108 1.60 -2.18 5.76
C PHE A 108 0.69 -1.74 6.91
N THR A 109 -0.56 -2.18 6.82
CA THR A 109 -1.57 -2.15 7.88
C THR A 109 -2.08 -3.58 8.11
N PRO A 110 -2.95 -3.84 9.10
CA PRO A 110 -3.52 -5.17 9.31
C PRO A 110 -4.33 -5.73 8.11
N ASN A 111 -4.67 -4.91 7.12
CA ASN A 111 -5.46 -5.31 5.96
C ASN A 111 -4.97 -4.74 4.62
N SER A 112 -3.79 -4.12 4.57
CA SER A 112 -3.28 -3.55 3.33
C SER A 112 -1.77 -3.50 3.28
N THR A 113 -1.22 -3.67 2.08
CA THR A 113 0.19 -3.37 1.77
C THR A 113 0.36 -3.21 0.26
N GLY A 114 1.28 -2.34 -0.15
CA GLY A 114 1.60 -2.15 -1.57
C GLY A 114 0.41 -1.72 -2.46
N GLY A 115 -0.61 -1.06 -1.89
CA GLY A 115 -1.82 -0.66 -2.62
C GLY A 115 -2.89 -1.75 -2.75
N HIS A 116 -2.67 -2.94 -2.20
CA HIS A 116 -3.63 -4.04 -2.25
C HIS A 116 -4.28 -4.30 -0.88
N TYR A 117 -5.52 -4.77 -0.92
CA TYR A 117 -6.30 -5.11 0.28
C TYR A 117 -6.28 -6.61 0.57
N TYR A 118 -6.26 -6.92 1.86
CA TYR A 118 -6.24 -8.28 2.38
C TYR A 118 -7.31 -8.41 3.45
N ILE A 119 -7.74 -9.63 3.74
CA ILE A 119 -8.66 -9.90 4.85
C ILE A 119 -8.01 -9.35 6.13
N TYR A 120 -8.76 -8.53 6.86
CA TYR A 120 -8.27 -7.86 8.06
C TYR A 120 -7.84 -8.88 9.12
N ASN A 121 -6.61 -8.71 9.61
CA ASN A 121 -5.99 -9.62 10.56
C ASN A 121 -5.97 -9.02 11.98
N GLU A 122 -6.94 -9.41 12.81
CA GLU A 122 -7.09 -8.94 14.19
C GLU A 122 -5.89 -9.33 15.07
N GLU A 123 -5.33 -10.53 14.90
CA GLU A 123 -4.16 -10.98 15.64
C GLU A 123 -2.92 -10.15 15.31
N LEU A 124 -2.70 -9.84 14.02
CA LEU A 124 -1.63 -8.95 13.59
C LEU A 124 -1.83 -7.54 14.16
N LYS A 125 -3.07 -7.01 14.14
CA LYS A 125 -3.37 -5.72 14.78
C LYS A 125 -3.00 -5.74 16.25
N ASN A 126 -3.36 -6.78 16.99
CA ASN A 126 -3.04 -6.90 18.42
C ASN A 126 -1.51 -6.88 18.63
N LYS A 127 -0.74 -7.59 17.79
CA LYS A 127 0.74 -7.54 17.85
C LYS A 127 1.33 -6.17 17.53
N ILE A 128 0.72 -5.42 16.62
CA ILE A 128 1.14 -4.04 16.33
C ILE A 128 0.81 -3.13 17.53
N GLN A 129 -0.38 -3.27 18.10
CA GLN A 129 -0.82 -2.50 19.26
C GLN A 129 0.04 -2.78 20.50
N GLU A 130 0.35 -4.05 20.80
CA GLU A 130 1.26 -4.45 21.89
C GLU A 130 2.62 -3.74 21.77
N LEU A 131 3.21 -3.72 20.57
CA LEU A 131 4.47 -2.99 20.34
C LEU A 131 4.25 -1.47 20.49
N TYR A 132 3.17 -0.92 19.92
CA TYR A 132 2.84 0.50 20.02
C TYR A 132 2.68 0.95 21.47
N GLU A 133 2.05 0.16 22.33
CA GLU A 133 1.82 0.51 23.73
C GLU A 133 3.02 0.20 24.64
N SER A 134 3.99 -0.59 24.16
CA SER A 134 5.21 -0.87 24.90
C SER A 134 5.98 0.40 25.26
N LYS A 135 6.68 0.35 26.39
CA LYS A 135 7.63 1.39 26.80
C LYS A 135 8.87 1.29 25.92
N GLN A 136 9.30 2.44 25.39
CA GLN A 136 10.59 2.58 24.70
C GLN A 136 11.74 2.64 25.70
#